data_AF-A0A7Y3GX32-F1
#
_entry.id   AF-A0A7Y3GX32-F1
#
_cell.length_a   1.000
_cell.length_b   1.000
_cell.length_c   1.000
_cell.angle_alpha   90.00
_cell.angle_beta   90.00
_cell.angle_gamma   90.00
#
_symmetry.space_group_name_H-M   'P 1'
#
loop_
_entity.id
_entity.type
_entity.pdbx_description
1 polymer ?
#
loop_
_entity_poly.entity_id
_entity_poly.type
_entity_poly.pdbx_seq_one_letter_code
_entity_poly.pdbx_strand_id
1 'polypeptide(L)'
;MMVSNILHRLSFSAAAFGAAVWLAALPASAVVSFEFDLSAAQSDFDANPGSQAALVDAAAILGSFFDHTATIQVAVTSENSGTGALASAGPEFFGFFQNGFGNRGVPGTKILGGADANNADPDASLTIDFGYDWDFDDTVGALSFDFKSTIMHELTHAIGFLSTINEDGTNLFSPLQTAGTPAEWIPFDQFVGDATGVLIDPITFALDVARWNAASVGGTGAGNGLFFWGPNAMAAHGGPVPLYSPNPWQDGSSGGHLDDEFFDPEALLMESSTLPGASARSFSAVEAGML
;
A
#
# COMPACT_ATOMS: atom_id res chain seq x y z
N MET A 1 -36.87 24.72 -59.33
CA MET A 1 -36.14 23.46 -59.01
C MET A 1 -34.87 23.92 -58.31
N MET A 2 -34.61 23.84 -57.02
CA MET A 2 -35.06 23.07 -55.84
C MET A 2 -34.90 23.98 -54.59
N VAL A 3 -35.85 24.01 -53.63
CA VAL A 3 -35.81 23.41 -52.26
C VAL A 3 -34.69 24.01 -51.35
N SER A 4 -34.98 24.91 -50.41
CA SER A 4 -35.41 24.73 -48.98
C SER A 4 -34.31 24.27 -47.99
N ASN A 5 -33.99 25.07 -46.97
CA ASN A 5 -34.22 24.76 -45.54
C ASN A 5 -33.46 25.67 -44.55
N ILE A 6 -34.27 26.35 -43.72
CA ILE A 6 -34.23 26.51 -42.24
C ILE A 6 -32.93 26.11 -41.53
N LEU A 7 -32.37 27.04 -40.75
CA LEU A 7 -31.47 26.75 -39.62
C LEU A 7 -32.02 27.39 -38.33
N HIS A 8 -32.46 26.52 -37.41
CA HIS A 8 -32.75 26.84 -36.02
C HIS A 8 -31.45 27.14 -35.26
N ARG A 9 -31.46 28.18 -34.42
CA ARG A 9 -30.44 28.43 -33.40
C ARG A 9 -30.67 27.48 -32.22
N LEU A 10 -29.73 26.57 -31.99
CA LEU A 10 -29.59 25.82 -30.74
C LEU A 10 -28.54 26.52 -29.88
N SER A 11 -28.99 27.13 -28.78
CA SER A 11 -28.15 27.59 -27.68
C SER A 11 -27.79 26.39 -26.81
N PHE A 12 -26.51 26.03 -26.77
CA PHE A 12 -25.97 25.09 -25.79
C PHE A 12 -25.53 25.86 -24.54
N SER A 13 -26.18 25.58 -23.40
CA SER A 13 -25.62 25.86 -22.08
C SER A 13 -24.40 24.95 -21.87
N ALA A 14 -23.24 25.55 -21.61
CA ALA A 14 -22.08 24.83 -21.14
C ALA A 14 -22.32 24.42 -19.67
N ALA A 15 -22.46 23.12 -19.42
CA ALA A 15 -22.32 22.56 -18.08
C ALA A 15 -20.82 22.59 -17.72
N ALA A 16 -20.48 23.21 -16.59
CA ALA A 16 -19.14 23.15 -16.04
C ALA A 16 -18.90 21.74 -15.49
N PHE A 17 -18.08 20.95 -16.18
CA PHE A 17 -17.45 19.77 -15.59
C PHE A 17 -16.22 20.24 -14.83
N GLY A 18 -16.15 19.94 -13.54
CA GLY A 18 -14.92 20.09 -12.75
C GLY A 18 -13.85 19.18 -13.35
N ALA A 19 -12.76 19.76 -13.84
CA ALA A 19 -11.62 19.00 -14.32
C ALA A 19 -10.77 18.61 -13.11
N ALA A 20 -10.58 17.31 -12.89
CA ALA A 20 -9.52 16.81 -12.02
C ALA A 20 -8.18 17.31 -12.58
N VAL A 21 -7.40 18.00 -11.75
CA VAL A 21 -6.08 18.52 -12.13
C VAL A 21 -5.06 17.45 -11.79
N TRP A 22 -4.68 16.66 -12.79
CA TRP A 22 -3.61 15.69 -12.67
C TRP A 22 -2.25 16.41 -12.74
N LEU A 23 -1.47 16.33 -11.66
CA LEU A 23 -0.10 16.84 -11.63
C LEU A 23 0.84 15.75 -12.19
N ALA A 24 1.54 16.04 -13.29
CA ALA A 24 2.52 15.12 -13.90
C ALA A 24 3.91 15.76 -13.98
N ALA A 25 4.95 15.00 -13.67
CA ALA A 25 6.36 15.35 -13.87
C ALA A 25 7.03 14.36 -14.84
N LEU A 26 7.97 14.83 -15.69
CA LEU A 26 8.77 14.01 -16.64
C LEU A 26 10.21 14.56 -16.73
N PRO A 27 11.27 13.72 -16.95
CA PRO A 27 11.35 12.77 -18.08
C PRO A 27 11.96 11.35 -17.86
N ALA A 28 11.45 10.40 -18.65
CA ALA A 28 12.07 9.26 -19.38
C ALA A 28 13.26 8.47 -18.78
N SER A 29 13.04 7.83 -17.63
CA SER A 29 13.59 6.50 -17.30
C SER A 29 12.40 5.56 -17.06
N ALA A 30 12.56 4.24 -17.15
CA ALA A 30 11.53 3.32 -16.65
C ALA A 30 11.31 3.64 -15.16
N VAL A 31 10.13 4.15 -14.84
CA VAL A 31 9.76 4.62 -13.51
C VAL A 31 8.27 4.36 -13.33
N VAL A 32 7.90 3.85 -12.17
CA VAL A 32 6.51 3.80 -11.74
C VAL A 32 6.12 5.19 -11.25
N SER A 33 5.15 5.83 -11.90
CA SER A 33 4.64 7.15 -11.52
C SER A 33 3.31 7.01 -10.78
N PHE A 34 3.09 7.81 -9.74
CA PHE A 34 1.81 7.89 -9.04
C PHE A 34 1.11 9.20 -9.43
N GLU A 35 -0.16 9.10 -9.81
CA GLU A 35 -1.04 10.22 -10.15
C GLU A 35 -2.13 10.34 -9.08
N PHE A 36 -2.20 11.48 -8.41
CA PHE A 36 -3.10 11.67 -7.27
C PHE A 36 -4.36 12.44 -7.66
N ASP A 37 -5.54 11.87 -7.38
CA ASP A 37 -6.80 12.60 -7.36
C ASP A 37 -7.02 13.20 -5.97
N LEU A 38 -6.79 14.50 -5.85
CA LEU A 38 -6.94 15.25 -4.60
C LEU A 38 -8.34 15.83 -4.40
N SER A 39 -9.31 15.55 -5.28
CA SER A 39 -10.61 16.22 -5.28
C SER A 39 -11.36 16.13 -3.95
N ALA A 40 -11.18 15.03 -3.20
CA ALA A 40 -11.80 14.82 -1.90
C ALA A 40 -10.98 15.38 -0.71
N ALA A 41 -9.69 15.70 -0.90
CA ALA A 41 -8.77 16.16 0.14
C ALA A 41 -8.24 17.59 -0.08
N GLN A 42 -8.61 18.24 -1.19
CA GLN A 42 -7.99 19.47 -1.67
C GLN A 42 -7.95 20.60 -0.62
N SER A 43 -9.00 20.74 0.20
CA SER A 43 -9.06 21.78 1.22
C SER A 43 -8.00 21.62 2.31
N ASP A 44 -7.66 20.38 2.70
CA ASP A 44 -6.65 20.13 3.73
C ASP A 44 -5.24 20.32 3.16
N PHE A 45 -5.01 19.93 1.90
CA PHE A 45 -3.77 20.25 1.18
C PHE A 45 -3.57 21.77 1.03
N ASP A 46 -4.62 22.53 0.72
CA ASP A 46 -4.57 24.00 0.63
C ASP A 46 -4.26 24.64 1.99
N ALA A 47 -4.74 24.03 3.09
CA ALA A 47 -4.50 24.49 4.46
C ALA A 47 -3.08 24.13 4.97
N ASN A 48 -2.39 23.20 4.31
CA ASN A 48 -1.06 22.72 4.68
C ASN A 48 -0.04 22.97 3.55
N PRO A 49 0.49 24.20 3.40
CA PRO A 49 1.40 24.54 2.32
C PRO A 49 2.63 23.63 2.28
N GLY A 50 2.95 23.11 1.10
CA GLY A 50 4.08 22.19 0.89
C GLY A 50 3.69 20.72 0.87
N SER A 51 2.56 20.33 1.47
CA SER A 51 2.07 18.94 1.51
C SER A 51 1.91 18.30 0.14
N GLN A 52 1.37 19.01 -0.85
CA GLN A 52 1.25 18.49 -2.23
C GLN A 52 2.62 18.21 -2.87
N ALA A 53 3.60 19.09 -2.65
CA ALA A 53 4.94 18.89 -3.18
C ALA A 53 5.63 17.72 -2.48
N ALA A 54 5.46 17.59 -1.16
CA ALA A 54 5.98 16.48 -0.38
C ALA A 54 5.37 15.13 -0.79
N LEU A 55 4.06 15.09 -1.08
CA LEU A 55 3.36 13.91 -1.60
C LEU A 55 3.96 13.44 -2.94
N VAL A 56 4.14 14.37 -3.87
CA VAL A 56 4.72 14.08 -5.19
C VAL A 56 6.18 13.65 -5.07
N ASP A 57 6.95 14.28 -4.19
CA ASP A 57 8.36 13.95 -3.98
C ASP A 57 8.55 12.55 -3.37
N ALA A 58 7.78 12.22 -2.32
CA ALA A 58 7.75 10.89 -1.73
C ALA A 58 7.40 9.81 -2.77
N ALA A 59 6.38 10.05 -3.58
CA ALA A 59 5.97 9.14 -4.64
C ALA A 59 7.02 8.99 -5.75
N ALA A 60 7.73 10.06 -6.09
CA ALA A 60 8.83 10.02 -7.07
C ALA A 60 10.02 9.21 -6.55
N ILE A 61 10.36 9.33 -5.26
CA ILE A 61 11.39 8.52 -4.61
C ILE A 61 10.98 7.04 -4.68
N LEU A 62 9.77 6.69 -4.23
CA LEU A 62 9.26 5.31 -4.29
C LEU A 62 9.26 4.76 -5.73
N GLY A 63 8.75 5.54 -6.68
CA GLY A 63 8.67 5.18 -8.08
C GLY A 63 10.03 4.84 -8.71
N SER A 64 11.11 5.46 -8.21
CA SER A 64 12.47 5.26 -8.71
C SER A 64 13.09 3.90 -8.38
N PHE A 65 12.50 3.14 -7.46
CA PHE A 65 12.95 1.78 -7.14
C PHE A 65 12.55 0.74 -8.18
N PHE A 66 11.64 1.07 -9.10
CA PHE A 66 11.10 0.15 -10.09
C PHE A 66 11.74 0.39 -11.46
N ASP A 67 12.24 -0.68 -12.08
CA ASP A 67 12.78 -0.67 -13.46
C ASP A 67 11.68 -0.96 -14.50
N HIS A 68 10.47 -0.48 -14.25
CA HIS A 68 9.32 -0.65 -15.14
C HIS A 68 8.54 0.66 -15.26
N THR A 69 7.89 0.87 -16.41
CA THR A 69 7.03 2.02 -16.63
C THR A 69 5.58 1.64 -16.34
N ALA A 70 5.01 2.23 -15.29
CA ALA A 70 3.57 2.14 -15.02
C ALA A 70 3.08 3.47 -14.43
N THR A 71 1.80 3.77 -14.63
CA THR A 71 1.15 4.91 -13.99
C THR A 71 0.06 4.39 -13.07
N ILE A 72 0.17 4.71 -11.78
CA ILE A 72 -0.74 4.28 -10.73
C ILE A 72 -1.64 5.44 -10.35
N GLN A 73 -2.94 5.33 -10.61
CA GLN A 73 -3.93 6.31 -10.19
C GLN A 73 -4.31 6.09 -8.72
N VAL A 74 -4.15 7.11 -7.89
CA VAL A 74 -4.42 7.05 -6.45
C VAL A 74 -5.52 8.04 -6.08
N ALA A 75 -6.63 7.55 -5.53
CA ALA A 75 -7.64 8.41 -4.94
C ALA A 75 -7.20 8.85 -3.54
N VAL A 76 -7.17 10.16 -3.30
CA VAL A 76 -6.72 10.72 -2.02
C VAL A 76 -7.90 11.32 -1.25
N THR A 77 -8.07 10.82 -0.03
CA THR A 77 -8.97 11.38 0.99
C THR A 77 -8.15 11.91 2.17
N SER A 78 -8.78 12.73 3.00
CA SER A 78 -8.14 13.28 4.20
C SER A 78 -9.09 13.30 5.39
N GLU A 79 -8.49 13.31 6.57
CA GLU A 79 -9.15 13.61 7.83
C GLU A 79 -8.27 14.52 8.70
N ASN A 80 -8.78 14.90 9.88
CA ASN A 80 -8.12 15.85 10.78
C ASN A 80 -8.31 15.46 12.26
N SER A 81 -8.31 14.16 12.55
CA SER A 81 -8.61 13.67 13.90
C SER A 81 -7.41 13.80 14.84
N GLY A 82 -6.20 13.69 14.31
CA GLY A 82 -4.94 13.61 15.07
C GLY A 82 -4.89 12.38 15.97
N THR A 83 -5.60 11.31 15.59
CA THR A 83 -5.73 10.07 16.36
C THR A 83 -5.77 8.86 15.44
N GLY A 84 -5.25 7.71 15.89
CA GLY A 84 -5.20 6.50 15.06
C GLY A 84 -4.02 6.51 14.10
N ALA A 85 -4.22 6.02 12.88
CA ALA A 85 -3.15 5.96 11.88
C ALA A 85 -2.79 7.37 11.38
N LEU A 86 -1.51 7.60 11.09
CA LEU A 86 -1.06 8.86 10.49
C LEU A 86 -1.59 9.01 9.05
N ALA A 87 -1.57 7.90 8.32
CA ALA A 87 -2.14 7.75 7.01
C ALA A 87 -2.49 6.25 6.80
N SER A 88 -3.15 5.93 5.69
CA SER A 88 -3.41 4.56 5.29
C SER A 88 -3.54 4.48 3.77
N ALA A 89 -2.89 3.51 3.13
CA ALA A 89 -3.15 3.21 1.73
C ALA A 89 -3.22 1.71 1.44
N GLY A 90 -3.89 1.38 0.34
CA GLY A 90 -4.04 0.01 -0.11
C GLY A 90 -4.33 -0.11 -1.60
N PRO A 91 -4.09 -1.28 -2.20
CA PRO A 91 -4.44 -1.55 -3.57
C PRO A 91 -5.95 -1.68 -3.72
N GLU A 92 -6.49 -1.18 -4.83
CA GLU A 92 -7.80 -1.61 -5.29
C GLU A 92 -7.66 -2.98 -5.97
N PHE A 93 -8.64 -3.85 -5.71
CA PHE A 93 -8.71 -5.19 -6.26
C PHE A 93 -9.81 -5.26 -7.32
N PHE A 94 -9.53 -5.91 -8.46
CA PHE A 94 -10.48 -6.04 -9.54
C PHE A 94 -10.77 -7.49 -9.88
N GLY A 95 -12.04 -7.89 -9.73
CA GLY A 95 -12.56 -9.19 -10.16
C GLY A 95 -12.45 -10.30 -9.10
N PHE A 96 -13.04 -11.45 -9.43
CA PHE A 96 -12.95 -12.66 -8.61
C PHE A 96 -11.73 -13.48 -9.06
N PHE A 97 -10.87 -13.88 -8.14
CA PHE A 97 -9.79 -14.81 -8.47
C PHE A 97 -10.18 -16.23 -8.04
N GLN A 98 -9.46 -17.19 -8.62
CA GLN A 98 -9.49 -18.57 -8.16
C GLN A 98 -8.62 -18.68 -6.92
N ASN A 99 -8.83 -19.74 -6.14
CA ASN A 99 -7.93 -20.06 -5.04
C ASN A 99 -6.47 -20.08 -5.52
N GLY A 100 -5.58 -19.44 -4.75
CA GLY A 100 -4.20 -19.22 -5.14
C GLY A 100 -3.68 -17.83 -4.76
N PHE A 101 -2.47 -17.51 -5.21
CA PHE A 101 -1.74 -16.27 -4.91
C PHE A 101 -1.77 -15.26 -6.07
N GLY A 102 -2.77 -15.38 -6.95
CA GLY A 102 -2.81 -14.69 -8.24
C GLY A 102 -3.26 -13.24 -8.15
N ASN A 103 -3.95 -12.85 -7.08
CA ASN A 103 -4.50 -11.51 -6.95
C ASN A 103 -3.44 -10.53 -6.45
N ARG A 104 -2.91 -9.69 -7.34
CA ARG A 104 -1.87 -8.69 -7.00
C ARG A 104 -2.42 -7.28 -6.78
N GLY A 105 -3.75 -7.12 -6.83
CA GLY A 105 -4.36 -5.81 -6.99
C GLY A 105 -4.05 -5.17 -8.34
N VAL A 106 -4.71 -4.05 -8.62
CA VAL A 106 -4.49 -3.29 -9.86
C VAL A 106 -3.08 -2.69 -9.92
N PRO A 107 -2.53 -2.05 -8.85
CA PRO A 107 -1.22 -1.42 -8.91
C PRO A 107 -0.10 -2.43 -9.17
N GLY A 108 -0.07 -3.53 -8.40
CA GLY A 108 0.92 -4.59 -8.56
C GLY A 108 0.86 -5.25 -9.95
N THR A 109 -0.34 -5.39 -10.51
CA THR A 109 -0.52 -5.89 -11.89
C THR A 109 0.11 -4.95 -12.92
N LYS A 110 -0.16 -3.63 -12.83
CA LYS A 110 0.37 -2.63 -13.76
C LYS A 110 1.89 -2.49 -13.66
N ILE A 111 2.45 -2.51 -12.44
CA ILE A 111 3.89 -2.44 -12.19
C ILE A 111 4.63 -3.61 -12.84
N LEU A 112 4.02 -4.80 -12.89
CA LEU A 112 4.60 -5.99 -13.53
C LEU A 112 4.29 -6.08 -15.05
N GLY A 113 3.80 -5.01 -15.67
CA GLY A 113 3.52 -4.94 -17.10
C GLY A 113 2.18 -5.56 -17.51
N GLY A 114 1.31 -5.86 -16.54
CA GLY A 114 -0.07 -6.25 -16.79
C GLY A 114 -0.92 -5.08 -17.31
N ALA A 115 -2.06 -5.43 -17.89
CA ALA A 115 -3.03 -4.43 -18.33
C ALA A 115 -3.74 -3.79 -17.13
N ASP A 116 -4.15 -2.54 -17.31
CA ASP A 116 -5.07 -1.86 -16.42
C ASP A 116 -6.42 -2.59 -16.40
N ALA A 117 -6.84 -3.06 -15.22
CA ALA A 117 -8.01 -3.93 -15.06
C ALA A 117 -9.30 -3.17 -14.70
N ASN A 118 -9.19 -1.97 -14.12
CA ASN A 118 -10.29 -1.15 -13.60
C ASN A 118 -10.54 0.12 -14.45
N ASN A 119 -9.76 0.33 -15.52
CA ASN A 119 -9.91 1.38 -16.53
C ASN A 119 -9.69 2.79 -16.00
N ALA A 120 -10.78 3.45 -15.57
CA ALA A 120 -10.78 4.85 -15.15
C ALA A 120 -11.00 4.99 -13.63
N ASP A 121 -11.31 3.88 -12.96
CA ASP A 121 -11.37 3.85 -11.51
C ASP A 121 -9.95 3.94 -10.93
N PRO A 122 -9.76 4.52 -9.75
CA PRO A 122 -8.46 4.56 -9.08
C PRO A 122 -7.87 3.16 -8.87
N ASP A 123 -6.56 3.02 -9.05
CA ASP A 123 -5.83 1.77 -8.81
C ASP A 123 -5.57 1.52 -7.32
N ALA A 124 -5.47 2.60 -6.54
CA ALA A 124 -5.21 2.57 -5.11
C ALA A 124 -5.97 3.70 -4.41
N SER A 125 -6.09 3.57 -3.10
CA SER A 125 -6.61 4.62 -2.22
C SER A 125 -5.56 5.02 -1.19
N LEU A 126 -5.56 6.30 -0.80
CA LEU A 126 -4.70 6.89 0.22
C LEU A 126 -5.53 7.85 1.09
N THR A 127 -5.52 7.65 2.40
CA THR A 127 -6.08 8.58 3.39
C THR A 127 -4.97 9.17 4.24
N ILE A 128 -5.00 10.47 4.47
CA ILE A 128 -4.02 11.19 5.30
C ILE A 128 -4.74 11.91 6.44
N ASP A 129 -4.29 11.73 7.68
CA ASP A 129 -4.78 12.51 8.83
C ASP A 129 -3.91 13.78 9.02
N PHE A 130 -4.41 14.92 8.55
CA PHE A 130 -3.77 16.23 8.73
C PHE A 130 -3.94 16.81 10.15
N GLY A 131 -4.55 16.07 11.07
CA GLY A 131 -4.64 16.43 12.49
C GLY A 131 -3.32 16.21 13.25
N TYR A 132 -2.34 15.53 12.65
CA TYR A 132 -0.99 15.35 13.19
C TYR A 132 -0.05 16.51 12.83
N ASP A 133 1.03 16.64 13.61
CA ASP A 133 2.09 17.61 13.33
C ASP A 133 3.05 17.07 12.26
N TRP A 134 2.88 17.55 11.03
CA TRP A 134 3.61 17.09 9.86
C TRP A 134 4.80 17.99 9.52
N ASP A 135 5.93 17.39 9.19
CA ASP A 135 7.00 18.04 8.47
C ASP A 135 6.97 17.63 6.99
N PHE A 136 6.84 18.62 6.11
CA PHE A 136 6.75 18.41 4.66
C PHE A 136 8.10 18.57 3.95
N ASP A 137 9.14 19.03 4.64
CA ASP A 137 10.43 19.33 4.02
C ASP A 137 11.47 18.19 4.22
N ASP A 138 12.76 18.48 3.99
CA ASP A 138 13.85 17.51 4.10
C ASP A 138 14.61 17.58 5.42
N THR A 139 14.31 18.56 6.26
CA THR A 139 14.91 18.80 7.58
C THR A 139 13.85 18.60 8.65
N VAL A 140 13.49 17.32 8.83
CA VAL A 140 12.39 16.94 9.74
C VAL A 140 12.67 17.34 11.19
N GLY A 141 11.78 18.14 11.76
CA GLY A 141 11.80 18.50 13.16
C GLY A 141 11.64 17.29 14.09
N ALA A 142 12.36 17.27 15.21
CA ALA A 142 12.35 16.14 16.17
C ALA A 142 10.99 15.86 16.85
N LEU A 143 10.00 16.74 16.67
CA LEU A 143 8.66 16.62 17.26
C LEU A 143 7.56 16.47 16.19
N SER A 144 7.93 16.52 14.91
CA SER A 144 7.01 16.46 13.79
C SER A 144 7.23 15.13 13.05
N PHE A 145 6.17 14.59 12.45
CA PHE A 145 6.26 13.35 11.67
C PHE A 145 6.81 13.63 10.27
N ASP A 146 7.70 12.76 9.81
CA ASP A 146 8.24 12.80 8.45
C ASP A 146 7.15 12.41 7.43
N PHE A 147 6.49 13.42 6.83
CA PHE A 147 5.41 13.20 5.88
C PHE A 147 5.86 12.35 4.68
N LYS A 148 7.06 12.58 4.15
CA LYS A 148 7.53 11.87 2.96
C LYS A 148 7.79 10.40 3.27
N SER A 149 8.40 10.10 4.41
CA SER A 149 8.58 8.72 4.88
C SER A 149 7.24 8.01 5.05
N THR A 150 6.25 8.65 5.70
CA THR A 150 4.93 8.04 5.89
C THR A 150 4.23 7.81 4.56
N ILE A 151 4.24 8.76 3.62
CA ILE A 151 3.64 8.53 2.29
C ILE A 151 4.34 7.40 1.54
N MET A 152 5.67 7.30 1.63
CA MET A 152 6.39 6.17 1.00
C MET A 152 5.98 4.83 1.61
N HIS A 153 5.83 4.78 2.93
CA HIS A 153 5.35 3.60 3.65
C HIS A 153 3.96 3.19 3.15
N GLU A 154 3.00 4.12 3.16
CA GLU A 154 1.63 3.85 2.71
C GLU A 154 1.57 3.40 1.25
N LEU A 155 2.25 4.11 0.35
CA LEU A 155 2.27 3.72 -1.06
C LEU A 155 2.97 2.37 -1.30
N THR A 156 3.82 1.91 -0.38
CA THR A 156 4.40 0.56 -0.42
C THR A 156 3.34 -0.50 -0.11
N HIS A 157 2.43 -0.25 0.82
CA HIS A 157 1.24 -1.09 1.01
C HIS A 157 0.38 -1.13 -0.26
N ALA A 158 0.13 0.03 -0.87
CA ALA A 158 -0.69 0.15 -2.08
C ALA A 158 -0.19 -0.69 -3.26
N ILE A 159 1.10 -1.04 -3.31
CA ILE A 159 1.71 -1.79 -4.41
C ILE A 159 2.00 -3.27 -4.09
N GLY A 160 1.71 -3.74 -2.87
CA GLY A 160 1.71 -5.17 -2.57
C GLY A 160 2.47 -5.62 -1.32
N PHE A 161 3.05 -4.71 -0.52
CA PHE A 161 3.60 -5.08 0.79
C PHE A 161 2.46 -5.08 1.82
N LEU A 162 1.65 -6.12 1.89
CA LEU A 162 0.58 -6.24 2.87
C LEU A 162 0.19 -7.71 3.03
N SER A 163 -0.49 -8.06 4.10
CA SER A 163 -1.13 -9.37 4.26
C SER A 163 -2.65 -9.22 4.08
N THR A 164 -3.29 -10.23 3.48
CA THR A 164 -4.77 -10.30 3.42
C THR A 164 -5.38 -11.38 4.30
N ILE A 165 -4.58 -11.93 5.21
CA ILE A 165 -5.02 -12.91 6.22
C ILE A 165 -5.53 -12.17 7.46
N ASN A 166 -6.80 -12.36 7.79
CA ASN A 166 -7.44 -11.80 9.00
C ASN A 166 -6.97 -12.53 10.27
N GLU A 167 -7.20 -11.94 11.45
CA GLU A 167 -6.88 -12.54 12.75
C GLU A 167 -7.39 -13.99 12.87
N ASP A 168 -8.62 -14.23 12.41
CA ASP A 168 -9.29 -15.54 12.47
C ASP A 168 -8.83 -16.55 11.39
N GLY A 169 -7.86 -16.16 10.56
CA GLY A 169 -7.29 -16.98 9.49
C GLY A 169 -8.16 -17.05 8.22
N THR A 170 -9.20 -16.23 8.11
CA THR A 170 -9.94 -16.03 6.85
C THR A 170 -9.19 -15.05 5.93
N ASN A 171 -9.52 -15.07 4.64
CA ASN A 171 -8.99 -14.10 3.68
C ASN A 171 -9.92 -12.86 3.58
N LEU A 172 -9.34 -11.71 3.25
CA LEU A 172 -10.05 -10.44 3.08
C LEU A 172 -11.14 -10.48 2.00
N PHE A 173 -10.97 -11.28 0.93
CA PHE A 173 -11.86 -11.30 -0.23
C PHE A 173 -13.16 -12.08 -0.02
N SER A 174 -13.20 -12.94 1.01
CA SER A 174 -14.36 -13.78 1.29
C SER A 174 -14.59 -13.93 2.80
N PRO A 175 -15.28 -12.96 3.44
CA PRO A 175 -15.52 -12.99 4.89
C PRO A 175 -16.46 -14.13 5.34
N LEU A 176 -17.05 -14.88 4.40
CA LEU A 176 -17.86 -16.08 4.70
C LEU A 176 -17.06 -17.38 4.53
N GLN A 177 -15.79 -17.29 4.16
CA GLN A 177 -14.91 -18.44 4.04
C GLN A 177 -14.59 -19.01 5.42
N THR A 178 -14.48 -20.33 5.52
CA THR A 178 -13.97 -20.98 6.73
C THR A 178 -12.45 -21.05 6.65
N ALA A 179 -11.77 -20.56 7.69
CA ALA A 179 -10.32 -20.66 7.81
C ALA A 179 -9.85 -22.12 7.62
N GLY A 180 -8.71 -22.29 6.94
CA GLY A 180 -8.15 -23.61 6.62
C GLY A 180 -8.84 -24.35 5.47
N THR A 181 -9.78 -23.72 4.77
CA THR A 181 -10.23 -24.19 3.46
C THR A 181 -9.44 -23.48 2.34
N PRO A 182 -9.37 -24.06 1.14
CA PRO A 182 -8.76 -23.40 -0.02
C PRO A 182 -9.30 -21.97 -0.22
N ALA A 183 -8.41 -21.01 -0.40
CA ALA A 183 -8.75 -19.59 -0.55
C ALA A 183 -7.98 -18.88 -1.65
N GLU A 184 -8.47 -17.69 -1.98
CA GLU A 184 -7.73 -16.64 -2.66
C GLU A 184 -6.86 -15.87 -1.67
N TRP A 185 -5.63 -15.59 -2.07
CA TRP A 185 -4.61 -14.88 -1.31
C TRP A 185 -3.85 -13.93 -2.24
N ILE A 186 -3.16 -12.95 -1.67
CA ILE A 186 -2.23 -12.12 -2.45
C ILE A 186 -0.83 -12.75 -2.48
N PRO A 187 0.06 -12.37 -3.41
CA PRO A 187 1.42 -12.93 -3.50
C PRO A 187 2.24 -12.85 -2.22
N PHE A 188 2.04 -11.81 -1.40
CA PHE A 188 2.75 -11.64 -0.13
C PHE A 188 2.44 -12.80 0.82
N ASP A 189 1.16 -13.15 0.95
CA ASP A 189 0.66 -14.22 1.83
C ASP A 189 1.29 -15.59 1.51
N GLN A 190 1.71 -15.82 0.26
CA GLN A 190 2.42 -17.04 -0.14
C GLN A 190 3.64 -17.33 0.74
N PHE A 191 4.28 -16.27 1.24
CA PHE A 191 5.51 -16.34 2.01
C PHE A 191 5.30 -16.13 3.51
N VAL A 192 4.07 -15.86 3.96
CA VAL A 192 3.77 -15.72 5.38
C VAL A 192 3.88 -17.09 6.06
N GLY A 193 4.65 -17.13 7.12
CA GLY A 193 5.10 -18.34 7.80
C GLY A 193 5.19 -18.15 9.32
N ASP A 194 5.52 -19.24 10.01
CA ASP A 194 6.09 -19.19 11.36
C ASP A 194 7.59 -19.56 11.28
N ALA A 195 8.26 -19.74 12.41
CA ALA A 195 9.69 -20.10 12.46
C ALA A 195 10.03 -21.46 11.78
N THR A 196 9.04 -22.27 11.43
CA THR A 196 9.21 -23.60 10.83
C THR A 196 8.90 -23.66 9.33
N GLY A 197 8.26 -22.63 8.77
CA GLY A 197 7.98 -22.53 7.33
C GLY A 197 6.71 -21.75 7.01
N VAL A 198 6.39 -21.66 5.72
CA VAL A 198 5.14 -21.04 5.24
C VAL A 198 3.89 -21.73 5.82
N LEU A 199 2.81 -20.94 5.98
CA LEU A 199 1.56 -21.37 6.61
C LEU A 199 0.49 -21.80 5.60
N ILE A 200 0.58 -21.35 4.35
CA ILE A 200 -0.37 -21.70 3.30
C ILE A 200 0.22 -22.81 2.44
N ASP A 201 -0.51 -23.91 2.27
CA ASP A 201 -0.12 -24.99 1.37
C ASP A 201 -0.18 -24.49 -0.10
N PRO A 202 0.91 -24.55 -0.89
CA PRO A 202 0.96 -23.94 -2.21
C PRO A 202 0.22 -24.75 -3.30
N ILE A 203 -0.32 -25.93 -2.97
CA ILE A 203 -1.08 -26.79 -3.88
C ILE A 203 -2.58 -26.65 -3.60
N THR A 204 -2.96 -26.67 -2.33
CA THR A 204 -4.37 -26.63 -1.90
C THR A 204 -4.85 -25.23 -1.55
N PHE A 205 -3.93 -24.30 -1.29
CA PHE A 205 -4.20 -22.92 -0.85
C PHE A 205 -4.96 -22.85 0.48
N ALA A 206 -4.87 -23.90 1.28
CA ALA A 206 -5.42 -23.95 2.63
C ALA A 206 -4.39 -23.45 3.64
N LEU A 207 -4.82 -22.59 4.57
CA LEU A 207 -4.03 -22.11 5.69
C LEU A 207 -3.95 -23.19 6.79
N ASP A 208 -2.78 -23.40 7.38
CA ASP A 208 -2.66 -24.14 8.63
C ASP A 208 -3.16 -23.30 9.80
N VAL A 209 -4.45 -23.44 10.12
CA VAL A 209 -5.12 -22.64 11.16
C VAL A 209 -4.50 -22.82 12.53
N ALA A 210 -3.99 -24.01 12.86
CA ALA A 210 -3.42 -24.26 14.17
C ALA A 210 -2.09 -23.50 14.35
N ARG A 211 -1.25 -23.49 13.32
CA ARG A 211 -0.01 -22.72 13.31
C ARG A 211 -0.27 -21.23 13.20
N TRP A 212 -1.23 -20.81 12.36
CA TRP A 212 -1.67 -19.41 12.25
C TRP A 212 -2.08 -18.85 13.61
N ASN A 213 -3.01 -19.50 14.31
CA ASN A 213 -3.50 -19.02 15.61
C ASN A 213 -2.40 -18.91 16.68
N ALA A 214 -1.32 -19.68 16.55
CA ALA A 214 -0.17 -19.60 17.46
C ALA A 214 0.79 -18.47 17.07
N ALA A 215 0.96 -18.22 15.77
CA ALA A 215 1.93 -17.27 15.24
C ALA A 215 1.37 -15.85 15.08
N SER A 216 0.09 -15.68 14.74
CA SER A 216 -0.54 -14.38 14.44
C SER A 216 -0.49 -13.40 15.61
N VAL A 217 -0.43 -13.91 16.84
CA VAL A 217 -0.25 -13.16 18.10
C VAL A 217 0.97 -13.64 18.90
N GLY A 218 1.98 -14.16 18.19
CA GLY A 218 3.13 -14.84 18.77
C GLY A 218 4.18 -13.93 19.42
N GLY A 219 4.02 -12.61 19.32
CA GLY A 219 4.96 -11.63 19.86
C GLY A 219 6.16 -11.42 18.95
N THR A 220 7.20 -10.77 19.49
CA THR A 220 8.24 -10.14 18.67
C THR A 220 9.54 -10.93 18.62
N GLY A 221 10.28 -10.80 17.52
CA GLY A 221 11.65 -11.31 17.34
C GLY A 221 11.83 -12.71 16.72
N ALA A 222 13.09 -13.14 16.60
CA ALA A 222 13.54 -14.20 15.68
C ALA A 222 13.10 -15.66 15.96
N GLY A 223 12.22 -15.93 16.93
CA GLY A 223 11.88 -17.30 17.35
C GLY A 223 10.41 -17.64 17.52
N ASN A 224 9.54 -16.63 17.60
CA ASN A 224 8.10 -16.79 17.74
C ASN A 224 7.41 -15.77 16.82
N GLY A 225 6.11 -15.91 16.59
CA GLY A 225 5.38 -14.98 15.74
C GLY A 225 5.41 -15.33 14.25
N LEU A 226 5.05 -14.35 13.44
CA LEU A 226 5.02 -14.44 11.99
C LEU A 226 6.38 -14.13 11.36
N PHE A 227 6.67 -14.79 10.25
CA PHE A 227 7.88 -14.59 9.47
C PHE A 227 7.55 -14.55 7.98
N PHE A 228 8.33 -13.80 7.21
CA PHE A 228 8.30 -13.80 5.77
C PHE A 228 9.41 -14.70 5.19
N TRP A 229 9.01 -15.66 4.37
CA TRP A 229 9.86 -16.70 3.78
C TRP A 229 10.19 -16.46 2.30
N GLY A 230 10.06 -15.22 1.82
CA GLY A 230 10.41 -14.88 0.44
C GLY A 230 11.91 -15.05 0.22
N PRO A 231 12.35 -15.77 -0.84
CA PRO A 231 13.74 -16.15 -1.01
C PRO A 231 14.69 -14.96 -1.16
N ASN A 232 14.26 -13.86 -1.77
CA ASN A 232 15.07 -12.64 -1.91
C ASN A 232 15.27 -11.93 -0.57
N ALA A 233 14.18 -11.71 0.18
CA ALA A 233 14.24 -11.14 1.53
C ALA A 233 15.09 -12.00 2.47
N MET A 234 14.92 -13.33 2.42
CA MET A 234 15.73 -14.27 3.20
C MET A 234 17.21 -14.22 2.84
N ALA A 235 17.55 -14.04 1.56
CA ALA A 235 18.93 -13.90 1.13
C ALA A 235 19.56 -12.59 1.66
N ALA A 236 18.79 -11.50 1.73
CA ALA A 236 19.25 -10.23 2.29
C ALA A 236 19.37 -10.26 3.82
N HIS A 237 18.42 -10.90 4.50
CA HIS A 237 18.35 -10.95 5.97
C HIS A 237 19.24 -12.05 6.58
N GLY A 238 19.46 -13.16 5.88
CA GLY A 238 20.17 -14.35 6.38
C GLY A 238 19.27 -15.43 6.98
N GLY A 239 17.96 -15.33 6.79
CA GLY A 239 16.93 -16.24 7.29
C GLY A 239 15.53 -15.66 7.11
N PRO A 240 14.47 -16.36 7.57
CA PRO A 240 13.11 -15.82 7.57
C PRO A 240 13.06 -14.45 8.26
N VAL A 241 12.34 -13.50 7.67
CA VAL A 241 12.27 -12.12 8.14
C VAL A 241 11.16 -11.98 9.17
N PRO A 242 11.41 -11.51 10.41
CA PRO A 242 10.37 -11.33 11.41
C PRO A 242 9.31 -10.32 10.95
N LEU A 243 8.04 -10.67 11.11
CA LEU A 243 6.90 -9.80 10.85
C LEU A 243 6.23 -9.41 12.16
N TYR A 244 5.73 -8.18 12.20
CA TYR A 244 4.99 -7.67 13.34
C TYR A 244 3.76 -8.54 13.62
N SER A 245 3.71 -9.17 14.78
CA SER A 245 2.63 -10.08 15.20
C SER A 245 2.31 -9.90 16.70
N PRO A 246 1.90 -8.69 17.10
CA PRO A 246 1.68 -8.33 18.50
C PRO A 246 0.57 -9.16 19.15
N ASN A 247 0.56 -9.14 20.48
CA ASN A 247 -0.55 -9.63 21.29
C ASN A 247 -1.06 -8.50 22.20
N PRO A 248 -2.30 -8.00 22.00
CA PRO A 248 -3.31 -8.49 21.06
C PRO A 248 -3.00 -8.16 19.59
N TRP A 249 -3.67 -8.87 18.68
CA TRP A 249 -3.67 -8.58 17.24
C TRP A 249 -4.08 -7.12 16.98
N GLN A 250 -3.44 -6.49 15.99
CA GLN A 250 -3.73 -5.13 15.56
C GLN A 250 -4.17 -5.16 14.11
N ASP A 251 -5.46 -4.99 13.87
CA ASP A 251 -6.04 -4.93 12.53
C ASP A 251 -5.37 -3.84 11.70
N GLY A 252 -4.99 -4.18 10.47
CA GLY A 252 -4.25 -3.31 9.56
C GLY A 252 -2.73 -3.33 9.76
N SER A 253 -2.23 -3.81 10.90
CA SER A 253 -0.79 -3.84 11.19
C SER A 253 -0.21 -5.25 11.23
N SER A 254 -0.84 -6.15 11.98
CA SER A 254 -0.31 -7.50 12.19
C SER A 254 -0.14 -8.28 10.88
N GLY A 255 1.04 -8.86 10.69
CA GLY A 255 1.42 -9.63 9.51
C GLY A 255 1.69 -8.82 8.24
N GLY A 256 1.37 -7.51 8.23
CA GLY A 256 1.60 -6.59 7.11
C GLY A 256 2.84 -5.72 7.24
N HIS A 257 3.56 -5.81 8.36
CA HIS A 257 4.72 -4.98 8.70
C HIS A 257 5.92 -5.81 9.15
N LEU A 258 7.10 -5.22 9.06
CA LEU A 258 8.30 -5.71 9.74
C LEU A 258 8.16 -5.56 11.26
N ASP A 259 8.81 -6.46 12.00
CA ASP A 259 8.78 -6.47 13.47
C ASP A 259 9.55 -5.29 14.07
N ASP A 260 8.82 -4.34 14.67
CA ASP A 260 9.36 -3.11 15.27
C ASP A 260 10.48 -3.38 16.27
N GLU A 261 10.32 -4.35 17.18
CA GLU A 261 11.33 -4.64 18.21
C GLU A 261 12.57 -5.36 17.67
N PHE A 262 12.45 -6.09 16.57
CA PHE A 262 13.58 -6.77 15.95
C PHE A 262 14.45 -5.83 15.13
N PHE A 263 13.86 -4.83 14.47
CA PHE A 263 14.55 -3.86 13.64
C PHE A 263 14.82 -2.51 14.33
N ASP A 264 14.57 -2.41 15.64
CA ASP A 264 15.05 -1.30 16.47
C ASP A 264 16.56 -1.46 16.78
N PRO A 265 17.41 -0.44 16.54
CA PRO A 265 17.09 0.94 16.14
C PRO A 265 17.33 1.26 14.66
N GLU A 266 17.42 0.26 13.78
CA GLU A 266 17.59 0.46 12.33
C GLU A 266 16.44 1.29 11.70
N ALA A 267 15.21 1.18 12.21
CA ALA A 267 14.04 1.98 11.81
C ALA A 267 13.78 1.91 10.29
N LEU A 268 13.46 0.71 9.81
CA LEU A 268 13.13 0.39 8.42
C LEU A 268 11.80 1.05 7.99
N LEU A 269 11.63 1.24 6.68
CA LEU A 269 10.49 1.96 6.13
C LEU A 269 9.15 1.26 6.43
N MET A 270 9.11 -0.08 6.45
CA MET A 270 7.91 -0.91 6.61
C MET A 270 7.73 -1.47 8.02
N GLU A 271 8.32 -0.86 9.05
CA GLU A 271 7.94 -1.10 10.44
C GLU A 271 6.54 -0.55 10.73
N SER A 272 5.81 -1.13 11.69
CA SER A 272 4.41 -0.80 11.97
C SER A 272 4.21 0.54 12.66
N SER A 273 5.25 1.04 13.32
CA SER A 273 5.22 2.29 14.05
C SER A 273 6.41 3.18 13.69
N THR A 274 6.18 4.49 13.74
CA THR A 274 7.22 5.50 13.63
C THR A 274 7.09 6.51 14.75
N LEU A 275 8.22 7.00 15.23
CA LEU A 275 8.29 8.14 16.15
C LEU A 275 8.42 9.44 15.34
N PRO A 276 8.11 10.61 15.94
CA PRO A 276 8.46 11.90 15.36
C PRO A 276 9.97 12.05 15.14
N GLY A 277 10.34 12.85 14.14
CA GLY A 277 11.71 12.97 13.65
C GLY A 277 11.88 12.36 12.26
N ALA A 278 13.11 12.42 11.75
CA ALA A 278 13.43 11.90 10.43
C ALA A 278 13.40 10.36 10.42
N SER A 279 12.76 9.79 9.39
CA SER A 279 12.60 8.33 9.22
C SER A 279 13.19 7.86 7.89
N ALA A 280 13.25 6.54 7.68
CA ALA A 280 13.78 5.97 6.44
C ALA A 280 12.97 6.41 5.21
N ARG A 281 13.62 6.96 4.19
CA ARG A 281 13.02 7.31 2.88
C ARG A 281 13.56 6.44 1.75
N SER A 282 13.91 5.20 2.06
CA SER A 282 14.45 4.24 1.10
C SER A 282 14.24 2.81 1.59
N PHE A 283 13.99 1.88 0.67
CA PHE A 283 14.00 0.46 1.02
C PHE A 283 15.38 -0.04 1.43
N SER A 284 15.42 -0.80 2.50
CA SER A 284 16.49 -1.75 2.78
C SER A 284 16.50 -2.89 1.75
N ALA A 285 17.60 -3.64 1.71
CA ALA A 285 17.67 -4.86 0.88
C ALA A 285 16.65 -5.93 1.30
N VAL A 286 16.21 -5.91 2.57
CA VAL A 286 15.18 -6.83 3.07
C VAL A 286 13.83 -6.46 2.48
N GLU A 287 13.41 -5.20 2.61
CA GLU A 287 12.12 -4.71 2.09
C GLU A 287 12.02 -4.83 0.57
N ALA A 288 13.10 -4.45 -0.14
CA ALA A 288 13.17 -4.64 -1.59
C ALA A 288 13.11 -6.12 -2.00
N GLY A 289 13.51 -7.06 -1.12
CA GLY A 289 13.39 -8.49 -1.34
C GLY A 289 12.02 -9.08 -1.01
N MET A 290 11.11 -8.30 -0.40
CA MET A 290 9.74 -8.71 -0.08
C MET A 290 8.73 -8.31 -1.16
N LEU A 291 9.07 -7.33 -2.00
CA LEU A 291 8.33 -6.90 -3.19
C LEU A 291 8.70 -7.76 -4.43
#